data_AF-A0A0P7XKI5-F1
#
_entry.id   AF-A0A0P7XKI5-F1
#
_cell.length_a   1.000
_cell.length_b   1.000
_cell.length_c   1.000
_cell.angle_alpha   90.00
_cell.angle_beta   90.00
_cell.angle_gamma   90.00
#
_symmetry.space_group_name_H-M   'P 1'
#
loop_
_entity.id
_entity.type
_entity.pdbx_description
1 polymer ?
#
loop_
_entity_poly.entity_id
_entity_poly.type
_entity_poly.pdbx_seq_one_letter_code
_entity_poly.pdbx_strand_id
1 'polypeptide(L)'
;MREYQIHYKNGETKYAQCAGREDLLNRFFDGDEEKLKADVNLLKWESSAMFFTEDPQTGKVDSQITTADANPYGWRREGEFDDK
;
A
#
# COMPACT_ATOMS: atom_id res chain seq x y z
N MET A 1 8.15 -6.63 -10.83
CA MET A 1 8.38 -6.97 -9.41
C MET A 1 7.76 -5.88 -8.57
N ARG A 2 7.10 -6.24 -7.47
CA ARG A 2 6.44 -5.30 -6.54
C ARG A 2 7.18 -5.35 -5.22
N GLU A 3 7.33 -4.20 -4.58
CA GLU A 3 7.91 -4.13 -3.24
C GLU A 3 6.79 -4.22 -2.21
N TYR A 4 6.78 -5.31 -1.46
CA TYR A 4 5.85 -5.60 -0.38
C TYR A 4 6.46 -5.19 0.94
N GLN A 5 5.70 -4.44 1.72
CA GLN A 5 5.97 -4.03 3.08
C GLN A 5 5.05 -4.84 4.01
N ILE A 6 5.65 -5.80 4.72
CA ILE A 6 4.99 -6.73 5.62
C ILE A 6 5.10 -6.17 7.04
N HIS A 7 3.99 -5.75 7.62
CA HIS A 7 3.93 -5.33 9.02
C HIS A 7 3.52 -6.52 9.88
N TYR A 8 4.44 -7.01 10.70
CA TYR A 8 4.18 -8.08 11.65
C TYR A 8 3.47 -7.55 12.89
N LYS A 9 2.69 -8.42 13.55
CA LYS A 9 2.06 -8.11 14.85
C LYS A 9 3.09 -7.89 15.97
N ASN A 10 4.30 -8.39 15.79
CA ASN A 10 5.44 -8.13 16.68
C ASN A 10 5.94 -6.67 16.63
N GLY A 11 5.41 -5.84 15.71
CA GLY A 11 5.85 -4.46 15.49
C GLY A 11 7.01 -4.32 14.50
N GLU A 12 7.53 -5.44 14.01
CA GLU A 12 8.57 -5.46 12.98
C GLU A 12 7.96 -5.19 11.61
N THR A 13 8.71 -4.49 10.75
CA THR A 13 8.34 -4.27 9.35
C THR A 13 9.43 -4.87 8.47
N LYS A 14 9.05 -5.77 7.56
CA LYS A 14 9.95 -6.24 6.50
C LYS A 14 9.56 -5.69 5.14
N TYR A 15 10.57 -5.58 4.30
CA TYR A 15 10.44 -5.23 2.89
C TYR A 15 10.87 -6.44 2.06
N ALA A 16 10.07 -6.82 1.09
CA ALA A 16 10.29 -7.97 0.24
C ALA A 16 9.90 -7.64 -1.19
N GLN A 17 10.81 -7.85 -2.14
CA GLN A 17 10.49 -7.76 -3.56
C GLN A 17 9.99 -9.12 -4.06
N CYS A 18 8.73 -9.17 -4.43
CA CYS A 18 8.05 -10.36 -4.91
C CYS A 18 7.34 -10.08 -6.24
N ALA A 19 7.12 -11.12 -7.04
CA ALA A 19 6.36 -10.99 -8.29
C ALA A 19 4.86 -10.77 -8.05
N GLY A 20 4.34 -11.33 -6.96
CA GLY A 20 2.93 -11.25 -6.56
C GLY A 20 2.70 -11.83 -5.16
N ARG A 21 1.43 -11.87 -4.73
CA ARG A 21 1.03 -12.41 -3.42
C ARG A 21 1.42 -13.88 -3.24
N GLU A 22 1.24 -14.70 -4.27
CA GLU A 22 1.57 -16.14 -4.21
C GLU A 22 3.07 -16.38 -3.99
N ASP A 23 3.92 -15.56 -4.61
CA ASP A 23 5.38 -15.61 -4.44
C ASP A 23 5.80 -15.20 -3.03
N LEU A 24 5.14 -14.19 -2.45
CA LEU A 24 5.35 -13.75 -1.07
C LEU A 24 4.93 -14.81 -0.06
N LEU A 25 3.76 -15.43 -0.26
CA LEU A 25 3.28 -16.53 0.57
C LEU A 25 4.26 -17.71 0.53
N ASN A 26 4.73 -18.12 -0.64
CA ASN A 26 5.68 -19.22 -0.77
C ASN A 26 7.04 -18.90 -0.12
N ARG A 27 7.57 -17.68 -0.29
CA ARG A 27 8.90 -17.33 0.24
C ARG A 27 8.95 -17.13 1.75
N PHE A 28 7.92 -16.50 2.32
CA PHE A 28 7.96 -16.05 3.72
C PHE A 28 7.08 -16.89 4.64
N PHE A 29 6.06 -17.55 4.08
CA PHE A 29 5.03 -18.24 4.84
C PHE A 29 4.86 -19.71 4.40
N ASP A 30 5.75 -20.24 3.56
CA ASP A 30 5.72 -21.63 3.06
C ASP A 30 4.42 -21.98 2.29
N GLY A 31 3.75 -20.97 1.73
CA GLY A 31 2.44 -21.13 1.09
C GLY A 31 1.26 -21.20 2.08
N ASP A 32 1.53 -21.00 3.37
CA ASP A 32 0.55 -21.17 4.44
C ASP A 32 -0.11 -19.82 4.79
N GLU A 33 -1.36 -19.64 4.34
CA GLU A 33 -2.14 -18.42 4.61
C GLU A 33 -2.47 -18.25 6.09
N GLU A 34 -2.50 -19.33 6.88
CA GLU A 34 -2.79 -19.25 8.31
C GLU A 34 -1.62 -18.58 9.06
N LYS A 35 -0.37 -18.93 8.70
CA LYS A 35 0.82 -18.25 9.24
C LYS A 35 0.84 -16.77 8.88
N LEU A 36 0.47 -16.43 7.65
CA LEU A 36 0.36 -15.03 7.24
C LEU A 36 -0.66 -14.28 8.11
N LYS A 37 -1.84 -14.85 8.36
CA LYS A 37 -2.86 -14.23 9.25
C LYS A 37 -2.46 -14.19 10.72
N ALA A 38 -1.65 -15.15 11.16
CA ALA A 38 -1.17 -15.25 12.53
C ALA A 38 -0.13 -14.16 12.82
N ASP A 39 0.87 -14.03 11.94
CA ASP A 39 2.05 -13.19 12.15
C ASP A 39 1.94 -11.80 11.54
N VAL A 40 1.28 -11.67 10.39
CA VAL A 40 1.14 -10.40 9.67
C VAL A 40 -0.10 -9.66 10.17
N ASN A 41 0.12 -8.41 10.55
CA ASN A 41 -0.94 -7.48 10.89
C ASN A 41 -1.48 -6.81 9.63
N LEU A 42 -0.58 -6.34 8.75
CA LEU A 42 -0.94 -5.54 7.60
C LEU A 42 0.09 -5.70 6.48
N LEU A 43 -0.38 -5.87 5.25
CA LEU A 43 0.47 -6.02 4.07
C LEU A 43 0.28 -4.79 3.18
N LYS A 44 1.37 -4.13 2.80
CA LYS A 44 1.35 -2.97 1.91
C LYS A 44 2.22 -3.23 0.70
N TRP A 45 1.85 -2.72 -0.46
CA TRP A 45 2.78 -2.68 -1.60
C TRP A 45 2.50 -1.49 -2.48
N GLU A 46 3.57 -0.97 -3.06
CA GLU A 46 3.48 0.08 -4.07
C GLU A 46 3.50 -0.56 -5.46
N SER A 47 2.61 -0.10 -6.34
CA SER A 47 2.66 -0.43 -7.77
C SER A 47 2.48 0.85 -8.57
N SER A 48 3.56 1.29 -9.23
CA SER A 48 3.67 2.51 -10.05
C SER A 48 3.29 3.82 -9.35
N ALA A 49 2.00 4.08 -9.16
CA ALA A 49 1.45 5.31 -8.57
C ALA A 49 0.26 5.02 -7.65
N MET A 50 0.15 3.78 -7.18
CA MET A 50 -0.94 3.32 -6.32
C MET A 50 -0.34 2.53 -5.15
N PHE A 51 -0.82 2.84 -3.95
CA PHE A 51 -0.57 2.06 -2.76
C PHE A 51 -1.69 1.06 -2.58
N PHE A 52 -1.33 -0.20 -2.40
CA PHE A 52 -2.26 -1.24 -2.04
C PHE A 52 -1.99 -1.63 -0.60
N THR A 53 -3.06 -1.75 0.18
CA THR A 53 -3.02 -2.24 1.55
C THR A 53 -3.96 -3.43 1.64
N GLU A 54 -3.43 -4.61 1.95
CA GLU A 54 -4.21 -5.82 2.20
C GLU A 54 -4.19 -6.12 3.69
N ASP A 55 -5.38 -6.30 4.25
CA ASP A 55 -5.58 -6.84 5.58
C ASP A 55 -5.62 -8.37 5.47
N PRO A 56 -4.57 -9.09 5.91
CA PRO A 56 -4.53 -10.55 5.81
C PRO A 56 -5.66 -11.20 6.63
N GLN A 57 -6.07 -10.59 7.74
CA GLN A 57 -7.11 -11.13 8.63
C GLN A 57 -8.50 -11.15 7.98
N THR A 58 -8.84 -10.09 7.24
CA THR A 58 -10.15 -9.93 6.62
C THR A 58 -10.15 -10.28 5.14
N GLY A 59 -8.96 -10.42 4.53
CA GLY A 59 -8.79 -10.56 3.08
C GLY A 59 -9.18 -9.29 2.31
N LYS A 60 -9.37 -8.17 3.01
CA LYS A 60 -9.78 -6.91 2.39
C LYS A 60 -8.57 -6.24 1.76
N VAL A 61 -8.62 -6.02 0.45
CA VAL A 61 -7.62 -5.25 -0.29
C VAL A 61 -8.18 -3.86 -0.52
N ASP A 62 -7.51 -2.86 0.03
CA ASP A 62 -7.78 -1.45 -0.19
C ASP A 62 -6.72 -0.89 -1.14
N SER A 63 -7.15 -0.22 -2.20
CA SER A 63 -6.25 0.40 -3.19
C SER A 63 -6.41 1.91 -3.12
N GLN A 64 -5.36 2.60 -2.70
CA GLN A 64 -5.31 4.04 -2.62
C GLN A 64 -4.44 4.57 -3.75
N ILE A 65 -5.04 5.38 -4.63
CA ILE A 65 -4.30 6.04 -5.70
C ILE A 65 -3.46 7.14 -5.08
N THR A 66 -2.16 7.14 -5.35
CA THR A 66 -1.25 8.24 -5.01
C THR A 66 -1.49 9.38 -6.00
N THR A 67 -2.68 9.94 -6.02
CA THR A 67 -2.91 11.19 -6.74
C THR A 67 -2.24 12.27 -5.91
N ALA A 68 -0.95 12.50 -6.17
CA ALA A 68 -0.18 13.65 -5.70
C ALA A 68 -0.66 14.97 -6.36
N ASP A 69 -1.98 15.10 -6.54
CA ASP A 69 -2.67 16.31 -6.97
C ASP A 69 -3.91 16.58 -6.09
N ALA A 70 -3.93 16.06 -4.86
CA ALA A 70 -4.72 16.69 -3.82
C ALA A 70 -3.96 17.94 -3.37
N ASN A 71 -3.96 18.97 -4.23
CA ASN A 71 -3.55 20.31 -3.87
C ASN A 71 -4.49 20.78 -2.73
N PRO A 72 -4.08 20.77 -1.45
CA PRO A 72 -4.98 21.08 -0.33
C PRO A 72 -5.31 22.57 -0.27
N TYR A 73 -4.54 23.39 -1.00
CA TYR A 73 -4.71 24.82 -1.13
C TYR A 73 -5.07 25.12 -2.57
N GLY A 74 -6.38 25.21 -2.83
CA GLY A 74 -6.93 25.68 -4.09
C GLY A 74 -6.48 27.11 -4.40
N TRP A 75 -5.26 27.31 -4.87
CA TRP A 75 -4.89 28.47 -5.67
C TRP A 75 -5.47 28.30 -7.07
N ARG A 76 -6.79 28.32 -7.17
CA ARG A 76 -7.37 29.15 -8.21
C ARG A 76 -6.91 30.55 -7.85
N ARG A 77 -5.84 31.02 -8.47
CA ARG A 77 -5.70 32.47 -8.66
C ARG A 77 -6.96 32.86 -9.42
N GLU A 78 -7.96 33.35 -8.70
CA GLU A 78 -8.81 34.40 -9.23
C GLU A 78 -7.83 35.43 -9.77
N GLY A 79 -7.68 35.44 -11.10
CA GLY A 79 -7.03 36.53 -11.78
C GLY A 79 -7.87 37.74 -11.47
N GLU A 80 -7.43 38.51 -10.48
CA GLU A 80 -7.74 39.91 -10.31
C GLU A 80 -7.35 40.59 -11.62
N PHE A 81 -8.30 40.66 -12.56
CA PHE A 81 -8.26 41.63 -13.64
C PHE A 81 -8.99 42.85 -13.10
N ASP A 82 -8.19 43.72 -12.48
CA ASP A 82 -8.45 45.16 -12.38
C ASP A 82 -8.69 45.67 -13.80
N ASP A 83 -9.95 45.92 -14.15
CA ASP A 83 -10.30 46.73 -15.33
C ASP A 83 -10.74 48.10 -14.81
N LYS A 84 -9.86 49.08 -15.06
CA LYS A 84 -10.03 50.50 -14.80
C LYS A 84 -11.12 51.14 -15.65
#